data_AF-A0A4U5UN92-F1
#
_entry.id   AF-A0A4U5UN92-F1
#
_cell.length_a   1.000
_cell.length_b   1.000
_cell.length_c   1.000
_cell.angle_alpha   90.00
_cell.angle_beta   90.00
_cell.angle_gamma   90.00
#
_symmetry.space_group_name_H-M   'P 1'
#
loop_
_entity.id
_entity.type
_entity.pdbx_description
1 polymer ?
#
loop_
_entity_poly.entity_id
_entity_poly.type
_entity_poly.pdbx_seq_one_letter_code
_entity_poly.pdbx_strand_id
1 'polypeptide(L)'
;MRAGVSLLFSLLCLFVSWALGVQDTHDFQPLDPDTTADHEIWEELRMLRDMVVQQTVELKNVKGRLAETETQAVEQKLDLLLTKTSLDELKRDHAAMEERLRTSEKQVEELKKLNVELRVDLENQATELLSVEGRVAAQNTAQRVDITSLMERMTTTDSRVDGLIKENAKVAFYAAFKNIAGPYNTPTVLKFNQVFTNVGNTYSPTTGYFTAPMKGMYYFRFTLAPGQRQAKFIFSTVVPLRWRRGPCHAAVDVLGEGP
;
A
#
# COMPACT_ATOMS: atom_id res chain seq x y z
N MET A 1 -94.64 62.36 -37.36
CA MET A 1 -94.47 61.71 -38.69
C MET A 1 -94.51 62.75 -39.83
N ARG A 2 -93.60 63.73 -39.84
CA ARG A 2 -93.58 64.78 -40.88
C ARG A 2 -92.19 65.08 -41.49
N ALA A 3 -91.11 64.52 -40.95
CA ALA A 3 -89.77 64.64 -41.52
C ALA A 3 -89.35 63.45 -42.42
N GLY A 4 -90.00 62.29 -42.29
CA GLY A 4 -89.68 61.09 -43.09
C GLY A 4 -90.25 61.08 -44.51
N VAL A 5 -91.29 61.88 -44.79
CA VAL A 5 -91.95 61.90 -46.12
C VAL A 5 -91.17 62.75 -47.13
N SER A 6 -90.48 63.82 -46.69
CA SER A 6 -89.65 64.66 -47.57
C SER A 6 -88.37 63.97 -48.04
N LEU A 7 -87.75 63.15 -47.18
CA LEU A 7 -86.52 62.43 -47.52
C LEU A 7 -86.78 61.31 -48.54
N LEU A 8 -87.96 60.66 -48.46
CA LEU A 8 -88.42 59.69 -49.45
C LEU A 8 -88.74 60.34 -50.80
N PHE A 9 -89.31 61.55 -50.83
CA PHE A 9 -89.57 62.27 -52.08
C PHE A 9 -88.28 62.71 -52.79
N SER A 10 -87.28 63.18 -52.03
CA SER A 10 -85.96 63.54 -52.60
C SER A 10 -85.16 62.33 -53.07
N LEU A 11 -85.25 61.18 -52.38
CA LEU A 11 -84.60 59.95 -52.84
C LEU A 11 -85.29 59.38 -54.10
N LEU A 12 -86.61 59.51 -54.23
CA LEU A 12 -87.33 59.06 -55.43
C LEU A 12 -86.97 59.94 -56.65
N CYS A 13 -86.81 61.26 -56.48
CA CYS A 13 -86.38 62.15 -57.56
C CYS A 13 -84.96 61.85 -58.06
N LEU A 14 -84.05 61.44 -57.18
CA LEU A 14 -82.68 61.08 -57.60
C LEU A 14 -82.59 59.70 -58.27
N PHE A 15 -83.50 58.77 -57.95
CA PHE A 15 -83.60 57.48 -58.66
C PHE A 15 -84.33 57.59 -60.00
N VAL A 16 -85.34 58.47 -60.13
CA VAL A 16 -86.04 58.71 -61.40
C VAL A 16 -85.13 59.39 -62.44
N SER A 17 -84.20 60.26 -62.01
CA SER A 17 -83.23 60.89 -62.91
C SER A 17 -82.11 59.96 -63.39
N TRP A 18 -81.79 58.88 -62.67
CA TRP A 18 -80.82 57.89 -63.12
C TRP A 18 -81.44 56.79 -64.00
N ALA A 19 -82.78 56.63 -63.96
CA ALA A 19 -83.50 55.59 -64.72
C ALA A 19 -84.16 56.08 -66.03
N LEU A 20 -84.15 57.39 -66.32
CA LEU A 20 -84.68 57.97 -67.58
C LEU A 20 -83.60 58.62 -68.45
N GLY A 21 -82.34 58.28 -68.23
CA GLY A 21 -81.22 58.64 -69.10
C GLY A 21 -80.93 57.58 -70.16
N VAL A 22 -81.94 57.04 -70.85
CA VAL A 22 -81.72 56.25 -72.07
C VAL A 22 -82.91 56.40 -73.04
N GLN A 23 -82.57 56.63 -74.31
CA GLN A 23 -83.43 56.74 -75.49
C GLN A 23 -84.22 58.05 -75.65
N ASP A 24 -83.55 59.07 -76.21
CA ASP A 24 -84.10 59.71 -77.41
C ASP A 24 -83.08 59.54 -78.54
N THR A 25 -83.39 58.55 -79.39
CA THR A 25 -82.82 58.36 -80.72
C THR A 25 -83.37 59.49 -81.59
N HIS A 26 -82.60 60.57 -81.73
CA HIS A 26 -82.73 61.46 -82.86
C HIS A 26 -81.69 61.09 -83.91
N ASP A 27 -82.25 60.80 -85.08
CA ASP A 27 -81.65 60.27 -86.29
C ASP A 27 -80.26 60.83 -86.63
N PHE A 28 -79.38 59.90 -87.00
CA PHE A 28 -78.18 60.19 -87.78
C PHE A 28 -78.59 60.85 -89.09
N GLN A 29 -78.08 62.05 -89.37
CA GLN A 29 -77.86 62.48 -90.74
C GLN A 29 -76.41 62.99 -90.90
N PRO A 30 -75.67 62.50 -91.91
CA PRO A 30 -74.23 62.61 -91.99
C PRO A 30 -73.82 63.91 -92.69
N LEU A 31 -72.79 64.59 -92.17
CA LEU A 31 -71.99 65.60 -92.89
C LEU A 31 -70.70 65.92 -92.11
N ASP A 32 -69.63 65.26 -92.54
CA ASP A 32 -68.25 65.73 -92.77
C ASP A 32 -67.39 66.38 -91.66
N PRO A 33 -66.06 66.18 -91.76
CA PRO A 33 -65.21 65.89 -90.61
C PRO A 33 -64.52 67.14 -90.05
N ASP A 34 -64.59 67.31 -88.74
CA ASP A 34 -63.52 67.98 -87.98
C ASP A 34 -63.22 67.17 -86.72
N THR A 35 -62.38 66.15 -86.91
CA THR A 35 -62.08 64.99 -86.03
C THR A 35 -60.96 65.24 -85.02
N THR A 36 -60.71 66.48 -84.61
CA THR A 36 -59.51 66.82 -83.82
C THR A 36 -59.80 66.95 -82.32
N ALA A 37 -60.81 67.73 -81.90
CA ALA A 37 -60.98 68.05 -80.48
C ALA A 37 -61.60 66.92 -79.62
N ASP A 38 -62.62 66.21 -80.12
CA ASP A 38 -63.25 65.12 -79.36
C ASP A 38 -62.36 63.87 -79.31
N HIS A 39 -61.57 63.62 -80.35
CA HIS A 39 -60.64 62.49 -80.40
C HIS A 39 -59.47 62.68 -79.42
N GLU A 40 -59.00 63.92 -79.23
CA GLU A 40 -57.93 64.26 -78.28
C GLU A 40 -58.36 64.01 -76.82
N ILE A 41 -59.59 64.41 -76.42
CA ILE A 41 -60.10 64.21 -75.04
C ILE A 41 -60.25 62.72 -74.72
N TRP A 42 -60.78 61.93 -75.66
CA TRP A 42 -60.93 60.48 -75.47
C TRP A 42 -59.59 59.72 -75.50
N GLU A 43 -58.58 60.26 -76.19
CA GLU A 43 -57.21 59.73 -76.12
C GLU A 43 -56.54 60.02 -74.78
N GLU A 44 -56.66 61.24 -74.25
CA GLU A 44 -56.14 61.56 -72.92
C GLU A 44 -56.79 60.69 -71.82
N LEU A 45 -58.10 60.49 -71.86
CA LEU A 45 -58.79 59.58 -70.93
C LEU A 45 -58.38 58.11 -71.10
N ARG A 46 -58.08 57.68 -72.34
CA ARG A 46 -57.54 56.34 -72.62
C ARG A 46 -56.13 56.19 -72.04
N MET A 47 -55.26 57.17 -72.25
CA MET A 47 -53.91 57.20 -71.67
C MET A 47 -53.94 57.24 -70.14
N LEU A 48 -54.83 58.05 -69.55
CA LEU A 48 -55.02 58.10 -68.10
C LEU A 48 -55.49 56.75 -67.56
N ARG A 49 -56.45 56.08 -68.21
CA ARG A 49 -56.88 54.73 -67.83
C ARG A 49 -55.74 53.72 -67.92
N ASP A 50 -54.99 53.73 -69.01
CA ASP A 50 -53.88 52.79 -69.22
C ASP A 50 -52.76 53.03 -68.19
N MET A 51 -52.50 54.29 -67.84
CA MET A 51 -51.59 54.66 -66.76
C MET A 51 -52.10 54.20 -65.39
N VAL A 52 -53.39 54.36 -65.09
CA VAL A 52 -53.99 53.87 -63.83
C VAL A 52 -53.92 52.34 -63.76
N VAL A 53 -54.13 51.64 -64.88
CA VAL A 53 -53.95 50.18 -64.96
C VAL A 53 -52.49 49.81 -64.72
N GLN A 54 -51.53 50.51 -65.32
CA GLN A 54 -50.10 50.29 -65.10
C GLN A 54 -49.72 50.50 -63.62
N GLN A 55 -50.16 51.62 -63.03
CA GLN A 55 -49.94 51.89 -61.60
C GLN A 55 -50.56 50.81 -60.71
N THR A 56 -51.73 50.27 -61.08
CA THR A 56 -52.37 49.17 -60.34
C THR A 56 -51.54 47.88 -60.39
N VAL A 57 -50.95 47.57 -61.54
CA VAL A 57 -50.06 46.41 -61.71
C VAL A 57 -48.76 46.60 -60.92
N GLU A 58 -48.16 47.78 -60.98
CA GLU A 58 -46.96 48.12 -60.20
C GLU A 58 -47.23 48.04 -58.69
N LEU A 59 -48.35 48.59 -58.22
CA LEU A 59 -48.77 48.48 -56.81
C LEU A 59 -48.95 47.02 -56.38
N LYS A 60 -49.55 46.18 -57.22
CA LYS A 60 -49.71 44.75 -56.93
C LYS A 60 -48.36 44.04 -56.87
N ASN A 61 -47.43 44.37 -57.76
CA ASN A 61 -46.06 43.82 -57.76
C ASN A 61 -45.30 44.25 -56.49
N VAL A 62 -45.29 45.55 -56.18
CA VAL A 62 -44.65 46.08 -54.98
C VAL A 62 -45.25 45.46 -53.71
N LYS A 63 -46.57 45.27 -53.64
CA LYS A 63 -47.22 44.58 -52.52
C LYS A 63 -46.77 43.11 -52.40
N GLY A 64 -46.59 42.40 -53.52
CA GLY A 64 -46.07 41.04 -53.53
C GLY A 64 -44.64 40.96 -53.01
N ARG A 65 -43.76 41.84 -53.52
CA ARG A 65 -42.38 41.96 -53.05
C ARG A 65 -42.30 42.35 -51.57
N LEU A 66 -43.16 43.26 -51.11
CA LEU A 66 -43.23 43.63 -49.70
C LEU A 66 -43.59 42.44 -48.82
N ALA A 67 -44.64 41.69 -49.18
CA ALA A 67 -45.03 40.49 -48.44
C ALA A 67 -43.92 39.43 -48.41
N GLU A 68 -43.19 39.24 -49.52
CA GLU A 68 -42.05 38.33 -49.56
C GLU A 68 -40.91 38.80 -48.64
N THR A 69 -40.55 40.07 -48.67
CA THR A 69 -39.53 40.63 -47.76
C THR A 69 -39.95 40.56 -46.29
N GLU A 70 -41.23 40.72 -45.98
CA GLU A 70 -41.77 40.55 -44.63
C GLU A 70 -41.64 39.09 -44.16
N THR A 71 -41.93 38.11 -45.02
CA THR A 71 -41.73 36.69 -44.69
C THR A 71 -40.26 36.33 -44.45
N GLN A 72 -39.35 36.83 -45.31
CA GLN A 72 -37.91 36.64 -45.15
C GLN A 72 -37.39 37.30 -43.86
N ALA A 73 -37.88 38.49 -43.51
CA ALA A 73 -37.50 39.17 -42.27
C ALA A 73 -37.94 38.39 -41.01
N VAL A 74 -39.11 37.73 -41.06
CA VAL A 74 -39.56 36.85 -39.97
C VAL A 74 -38.71 35.60 -39.86
N GLU A 75 -38.37 34.97 -40.99
CA GLU A 75 -37.51 33.78 -41.03
C GLU A 75 -36.11 34.07 -40.49
N GLN A 76 -35.47 35.16 -40.94
CA GLN A 76 -34.18 35.61 -40.41
C GLN A 76 -34.23 35.92 -38.91
N LYS A 77 -35.34 36.48 -38.42
CA LYS A 77 -35.54 36.73 -36.99
C LYS A 77 -35.65 35.43 -36.20
N LEU A 78 -36.26 34.38 -36.77
CA LEU A 78 -36.33 33.07 -36.15
C LEU A 78 -34.94 32.42 -36.07
N ASP A 79 -34.17 32.44 -37.15
CA ASP A 79 -32.78 31.95 -37.16
C ASP A 79 -31.89 32.69 -36.17
N LEU A 80 -32.04 34.03 -36.10
CA LEU A 80 -31.34 34.84 -35.09
C LEU A 80 -31.72 34.45 -33.66
N LEU A 81 -32.98 34.09 -33.42
CA LEU A 81 -33.41 33.61 -32.10
C LEU A 81 -32.80 32.24 -31.77
N LEU A 82 -32.80 31.30 -32.71
CA LEU A 82 -32.21 29.96 -32.53
C LEU A 82 -30.69 30.00 -32.31
N THR A 83 -29.99 30.85 -33.08
CA THR A 83 -28.54 31.05 -32.89
C THR A 83 -28.24 31.73 -31.56
N LYS A 84 -29.09 32.69 -31.12
CA LYS A 84 -28.97 33.32 -29.81
C LYS A 84 -29.16 32.32 -28.67
N THR A 85 -30.15 31.43 -28.73
CA THR A 85 -30.33 30.41 -27.69
C THR A 85 -29.16 29.45 -27.64
N SER A 86 -28.66 29.01 -28.81
CA SER A 86 -27.47 28.14 -28.90
C SER A 86 -26.21 28.81 -28.33
N LEU A 87 -26.03 30.11 -28.59
CA LEU A 87 -24.91 30.87 -28.02
C LEU A 87 -25.02 30.98 -26.50
N ASP A 88 -26.22 31.18 -25.97
CA ASP A 88 -26.44 31.24 -24.52
C ASP A 88 -26.20 29.87 -23.85
N GLU A 89 -26.53 28.76 -24.51
CA GLU A 89 -26.16 27.41 -24.06
C GLU A 89 -24.64 27.22 -24.03
N LEU A 90 -23.94 27.55 -25.13
CA LEU A 90 -22.49 27.42 -25.21
C LEU A 90 -21.78 28.27 -24.15
N LYS A 91 -22.30 29.47 -23.84
CA LYS A 91 -21.78 30.31 -22.75
C LYS A 91 -21.94 29.67 -21.37
N ARG A 92 -23.07 29.00 -21.12
CA ARG A 92 -23.29 28.26 -19.86
C ARG A 92 -22.32 27.09 -19.74
N ASP A 93 -22.15 26.33 -20.83
CA ASP A 93 -21.22 25.20 -20.87
C ASP A 93 -19.76 25.65 -20.68
N HIS A 94 -19.37 26.77 -21.29
CA HIS A 94 -18.05 27.34 -21.11
C HIS A 94 -17.80 27.75 -19.64
N ALA A 95 -18.76 28.42 -19.02
CA ALA A 95 -18.66 28.78 -17.60
C ALA A 95 -18.59 27.55 -16.68
N ALA A 96 -19.36 26.50 -16.97
CA ALA A 96 -19.30 25.24 -16.22
C ALA A 96 -17.95 24.53 -16.41
N MET A 97 -17.37 24.56 -17.61
CA MET A 97 -16.07 23.98 -17.90
C MET A 97 -14.93 24.75 -17.23
N GLU A 98 -14.98 26.08 -17.22
CA GLU A 98 -14.01 26.90 -16.48
C GLU A 98 -14.01 26.56 -14.99
N GLU A 99 -15.17 26.37 -14.38
CA GLU A 99 -15.24 26.01 -12.96
C GLU A 99 -14.66 24.62 -12.70
N ARG A 100 -14.97 23.64 -13.56
CA ARG A 100 -14.34 22.32 -13.51
C ARG A 100 -12.82 22.42 -13.65
N LEU A 101 -12.32 23.27 -14.56
CA LEU A 101 -10.89 23.50 -14.72
C LEU A 101 -10.28 24.09 -13.45
N ARG A 102 -10.88 25.12 -12.87
CA ARG A 102 -10.43 25.72 -11.60
C ARG A 102 -10.37 24.69 -10.46
N THR A 103 -11.37 23.82 -10.36
CA THR A 103 -11.37 22.75 -9.33
C THR A 103 -10.26 21.73 -9.58
N SER A 104 -10.05 21.31 -10.83
CA SER A 104 -8.97 20.39 -11.19
C SER A 104 -7.59 21.01 -10.96
N GLU A 105 -7.41 22.30 -11.26
CA GLU A 105 -6.17 23.03 -10.99
C GLU A 105 -5.85 23.08 -9.50
N LYS A 106 -6.86 23.33 -8.65
CA LYS A 106 -6.70 23.27 -7.18
C LYS A 106 -6.27 21.88 -6.70
N GLN A 107 -6.91 20.82 -7.20
CA GLN A 107 -6.56 19.44 -6.85
C GLN A 107 -5.13 19.09 -7.26
N VAL A 108 -4.69 19.52 -8.46
CA VAL A 108 -3.31 19.32 -8.92
C VAL A 108 -2.32 20.05 -8.01
N GLU A 109 -2.64 21.25 -7.54
CA GLU A 109 -1.78 22.00 -6.63
C GLU A 109 -1.67 21.35 -5.24
N GLU A 110 -2.78 20.83 -4.72
CA GLU A 110 -2.78 20.04 -3.47
C GLU A 110 -1.94 18.77 -3.61
N LEU A 111 -2.09 18.03 -4.73
CA LEU A 111 -1.28 16.85 -5.01
C LEU A 111 0.21 17.19 -5.15
N LYS A 112 0.56 18.33 -5.75
CA LYS A 112 1.96 18.78 -5.82
C LYS A 112 2.54 19.04 -4.43
N LYS A 113 1.77 19.69 -3.54
CA LYS A 113 2.19 19.93 -2.15
C LYS A 113 2.44 18.62 -1.40
N LEU A 114 1.50 17.68 -1.47
CA LEU A 114 1.65 16.35 -0.86
C LEU A 114 2.85 15.58 -1.42
N ASN A 115 3.13 15.69 -2.72
CA ASN A 115 4.30 15.06 -3.32
C ASN A 115 5.63 15.67 -2.82
N VAL A 116 5.66 16.97 -2.54
CA VAL A 116 6.84 17.63 -1.95
C VAL A 116 7.03 17.17 -0.51
N GLU A 117 5.96 17.14 0.28
CA GLU A 117 5.98 16.67 1.67
C GLU A 117 6.47 15.21 1.76
N LEU A 118 5.90 14.32 0.93
CA LEU A 118 6.32 12.92 0.88
C LEU A 118 7.80 12.75 0.50
N ARG A 119 8.32 13.61 -0.40
CA ARG A 119 9.75 13.59 -0.75
C ARG A 119 10.64 13.96 0.44
N VAL A 120 10.25 14.97 1.21
CA VAL A 120 10.98 15.38 2.41
C VAL A 120 10.95 14.27 3.47
N ASP A 121 9.80 13.64 3.67
CA ASP A 121 9.69 12.52 4.63
C ASP A 121 10.55 11.33 4.23
N LEU A 122 10.60 10.98 2.94
CA LEU A 122 11.48 9.94 2.43
C LEU A 122 12.96 10.27 2.66
N GLU A 123 13.35 11.52 2.47
CA GLU A 123 14.72 11.97 2.73
C GLU A 123 15.06 11.89 4.23
N ASN A 124 14.16 12.34 5.10
CA ASN A 124 14.32 12.23 6.55
C ASN A 124 14.47 10.77 6.99
N GLN A 125 13.60 9.87 6.50
CA GLN A 125 13.69 8.43 6.77
C GLN A 125 15.02 7.83 6.30
N ALA A 126 15.54 8.25 5.14
CA ALA A 126 16.84 7.80 4.66
C ALA A 126 17.98 8.23 5.59
N THR A 127 17.95 9.47 6.11
CA THR A 127 18.96 9.94 7.07
C THR A 127 18.90 9.21 8.42
N GLU A 128 17.70 8.90 8.91
CA GLU A 128 17.51 8.13 10.14
C GLU A 128 18.03 6.68 9.98
N LEU A 129 17.74 6.05 8.84
CA LEU A 129 18.24 4.70 8.54
C LEU A 129 19.77 4.67 8.54
N LEU A 130 20.43 5.62 7.90
CA LEU A 130 21.90 5.73 7.91
C LEU A 130 22.47 5.88 9.33
N SER A 131 21.80 6.65 10.19
CA SER A 131 22.19 6.80 11.59
C SER A 131 22.06 5.49 12.38
N VAL A 132 20.94 4.77 12.20
CA VAL A 132 20.68 3.49 12.85
C VAL A 132 21.68 2.43 12.38
N GLU A 133 21.96 2.35 11.07
CA GLU A 133 22.97 1.45 10.50
C GLU A 133 24.34 1.70 11.13
N GLY A 134 24.75 2.97 11.28
CA GLY A 134 25.99 3.35 11.95
C GLY A 134 26.03 2.89 13.42
N ARG A 135 24.93 3.06 14.16
CA ARG A 135 24.83 2.61 15.57
C ARG A 135 24.91 1.09 15.69
N VAL A 136 24.22 0.35 14.82
CA VAL A 136 24.24 -1.11 14.81
C VAL A 136 25.63 -1.64 14.44
N ALA A 137 26.30 -1.02 13.45
CA ALA A 137 27.66 -1.38 13.09
C ALA A 137 28.63 -1.18 14.26
N ALA A 138 28.56 -0.03 14.96
CA ALA A 138 29.38 0.25 16.13
C ALA A 138 29.09 -0.70 17.30
N GLN A 139 27.83 -1.06 17.53
CA GLN A 139 27.46 -2.03 18.56
C GLN A 139 27.98 -3.43 18.23
N ASN A 140 27.88 -3.86 16.97
CA ASN A 140 28.37 -5.16 16.53
C ASN A 140 29.90 -5.27 16.65
N THR A 141 30.65 -4.21 16.35
CA THR A 141 32.11 -4.22 16.53
C THR A 141 32.49 -4.28 18.01
N ALA A 142 31.83 -3.51 18.88
CA ALA A 142 32.03 -3.59 20.32
C ALA A 142 31.75 -4.99 20.87
N GLN A 143 30.63 -5.60 20.48
CA GLN A 143 30.27 -6.95 20.90
C GLN A 143 31.27 -8.02 20.42
N ARG A 144 31.86 -7.86 19.22
CA ARG A 144 32.92 -8.76 18.73
C ARG A 144 34.19 -8.68 19.58
N VAL A 145 34.55 -7.48 20.04
CA VAL A 145 35.71 -7.28 20.94
C VAL A 145 35.45 -7.96 22.28
N ASP A 146 34.25 -7.79 22.86
CA ASP A 146 33.88 -8.42 24.12
C ASP A 146 33.88 -9.95 24.03
N ILE A 147 33.31 -10.52 22.96
CA ILE A 147 33.34 -11.97 22.71
C ILE A 147 34.79 -12.46 22.63
N THR A 148 35.66 -11.75 21.91
CA THR A 148 37.07 -12.14 21.75
C THR A 148 37.79 -12.13 23.10
N SER A 149 37.59 -11.08 23.91
CA SER A 149 38.14 -10.98 25.27
C SER A 149 37.62 -12.09 26.20
N LEU A 150 36.32 -12.40 26.13
CA LEU A 150 35.73 -13.50 26.90
C LEU A 150 36.28 -14.86 26.48
N MET A 151 36.49 -15.09 25.19
CA MET A 151 37.13 -16.32 24.69
C MET A 151 38.56 -16.45 25.21
N GLU A 152 39.36 -15.38 25.18
CA GLU A 152 40.72 -15.39 25.72
C GLU A 152 40.74 -15.70 27.23
N ARG A 153 39.84 -15.08 27.99
CA ARG A 153 39.67 -15.38 29.42
C ARG A 153 39.25 -16.83 29.64
N MET A 154 38.35 -17.37 28.82
CA MET A 154 37.90 -18.75 28.93
C MET A 154 39.03 -19.74 28.68
N THR A 155 39.82 -19.53 27.60
CA THR A 155 41.00 -20.38 27.33
C THR A 155 42.03 -20.31 28.46
N THR A 156 42.20 -19.14 29.08
CA THR A 156 43.07 -18.96 30.24
C THR A 156 42.53 -19.66 31.48
N THR A 157 41.22 -19.62 31.73
CA THR A 157 40.63 -20.35 32.86
C THR A 157 40.63 -21.84 32.66
N ASP A 158 40.40 -22.33 31.43
CA ASP A 158 40.43 -23.75 31.11
C ASP A 158 41.82 -24.34 31.34
N SER A 159 42.87 -23.67 30.86
CA SER A 159 44.26 -24.09 31.11
C SER A 159 44.63 -24.07 32.60
N ARG A 160 44.12 -23.10 33.39
CA ARG A 160 44.28 -23.10 34.85
C ARG A 160 43.57 -24.27 35.52
N VAL A 161 42.35 -24.58 35.10
CA VAL A 161 41.58 -25.72 35.61
C VAL A 161 42.29 -27.03 35.30
N ASP A 162 42.78 -27.21 34.06
CA ASP A 162 43.56 -28.39 33.68
C ASP A 162 44.84 -28.53 34.51
N GLY A 163 45.51 -27.41 34.82
CA GLY A 163 46.64 -27.37 35.73
C GLY A 163 46.28 -27.88 37.13
N LEU A 164 45.21 -27.36 37.72
CA LEU A 164 44.72 -27.77 39.04
C LEU A 164 44.28 -29.25 39.06
N ILE A 165 43.65 -29.74 37.99
CA ILE A 165 43.28 -31.15 37.85
C ILE A 165 44.53 -32.03 37.86
N LYS A 166 45.60 -31.65 37.14
CA LYS A 166 46.88 -32.38 37.14
C LYS A 166 47.56 -32.36 38.51
N GLU A 167 47.50 -31.25 39.23
CA GLU A 167 48.04 -31.18 40.59
C GLU A 167 47.27 -32.10 41.55
N ASN A 168 45.94 -32.10 41.49
CA ASN A 168 45.09 -33.00 42.27
C ASN A 168 45.13 -34.46 41.81
N ALA A 169 45.73 -34.77 40.65
CA ALA A 169 45.93 -36.13 40.14
C ALA A 169 46.96 -36.93 40.93
N LYS A 170 47.88 -36.25 41.61
CA LYS A 170 49.02 -36.87 42.28
C LYS A 170 48.52 -37.62 43.50
N VAL A 171 48.48 -38.95 43.42
CA VAL A 171 48.03 -39.80 44.51
C VAL A 171 48.96 -40.98 44.73
N ALA A 172 49.23 -41.28 45.99
CA ALA A 172 50.08 -42.39 46.41
C ALA A 172 49.78 -42.74 47.87
N PHE A 173 49.74 -44.03 48.20
CA PHE A 173 49.60 -44.45 49.59
C PHE A 173 50.55 -45.60 49.92
N TYR A 174 50.93 -45.67 51.19
CA TYR A 174 51.67 -46.78 51.77
C TYR A 174 51.12 -47.04 53.16
N ALA A 175 50.66 -48.26 53.39
CA ALA A 175 50.05 -48.69 54.64
C ALA A 175 50.46 -50.12 54.98
N ALA A 176 50.49 -50.43 56.27
CA ALA A 176 50.73 -51.76 56.79
C ALA A 176 49.59 -52.20 57.72
N PHE A 177 49.61 -53.48 58.01
CA PHE A 177 48.71 -54.12 58.95
C PHE A 177 49.51 -54.44 60.22
N LYS A 178 49.07 -53.90 61.36
CA LYS A 178 49.81 -54.01 62.63
C LYS A 178 49.48 -55.27 63.44
N ASN A 179 48.34 -55.91 63.17
CA ASN A 179 47.81 -57.00 63.99
C ASN A 179 47.91 -58.35 63.29
N ILE A 180 47.44 -59.43 63.93
CA ILE A 180 47.24 -60.73 63.27
C ILE A 180 45.87 -60.71 62.59
N ALA A 181 45.82 -61.11 61.32
CA ALA A 181 44.62 -61.15 60.51
C ALA A 181 44.05 -62.58 60.47
N GLY A 182 42.74 -62.75 60.70
CA GLY A 182 42.03 -64.02 60.54
C GLY A 182 41.84 -64.84 61.82
N PRO A 183 41.16 -66.01 61.73
CA PRO A 183 40.64 -66.63 60.50
C PRO A 183 39.41 -65.92 59.92
N TYR A 184 39.33 -65.82 58.58
CA TYR A 184 38.21 -65.20 57.85
C TYR A 184 37.41 -66.28 57.11
N ASN A 185 36.15 -66.50 57.52
CA ASN A 185 35.27 -67.51 56.90
C ASN A 185 34.48 -66.97 55.70
N THR A 186 34.58 -65.67 55.43
CA THR A 186 33.92 -64.98 54.31
C THR A 186 34.91 -64.05 53.63
N PRO A 187 34.75 -63.77 52.32
CA PRO A 187 35.57 -62.77 51.63
C PRO A 187 35.50 -61.44 52.39
N THR A 188 36.63 -60.99 52.91
CA THR A 188 36.71 -59.80 53.77
C THR A 188 37.79 -58.88 53.25
N VAL A 189 37.46 -57.60 53.12
CA VAL A 189 38.44 -56.56 52.76
C VAL A 189 39.47 -56.40 53.89
N LEU A 190 40.75 -56.57 53.58
CA LEU A 190 41.85 -56.36 54.52
C LEU A 190 42.10 -54.86 54.72
N LYS A 191 41.96 -54.41 55.97
CA LYS A 191 42.09 -53.01 56.36
C LYS A 191 43.49 -52.74 56.91
N PHE A 192 44.41 -52.25 56.06
CA PHE A 192 45.72 -51.77 56.50
C PHE A 192 45.53 -50.50 57.34
N ASN A 193 45.54 -50.66 58.67
CA ASN A 193 45.18 -49.63 59.63
C ASN A 193 46.34 -48.69 59.99
N GLN A 194 47.58 -49.07 59.67
CA GLN A 194 48.75 -48.23 59.90
C GLN A 194 49.16 -47.55 58.58
N VAL A 195 48.77 -46.30 58.41
CA VAL A 195 49.06 -45.51 57.19
C VAL A 195 50.32 -44.68 57.40
N PHE A 196 51.32 -44.86 56.53
CA PHE A 196 52.57 -44.10 56.55
C PHE A 196 52.55 -42.94 55.55
N THR A 197 51.86 -43.11 54.43
CA THR A 197 51.74 -42.08 53.38
C THR A 197 50.36 -42.20 52.75
N ASN A 198 49.71 -41.06 52.48
CA ASN A 198 48.39 -41.00 51.84
C ASN A 198 48.23 -39.71 51.04
N VAL A 199 49.10 -39.50 50.05
CA VAL A 199 49.05 -38.35 49.16
C VAL A 199 47.73 -38.38 48.39
N GLY A 200 46.98 -37.27 48.46
CA GLY A 200 45.64 -37.16 47.90
C GLY A 200 44.52 -37.78 48.75
N ASN A 201 44.84 -38.30 49.94
CA ASN A 201 43.86 -38.87 50.89
C ASN A 201 42.88 -39.88 50.26
N THR A 202 43.37 -40.68 49.32
CA THR A 202 42.57 -41.59 48.50
C THR A 202 42.40 -42.97 49.14
N TYR A 203 43.28 -43.36 50.05
CA TYR A 203 43.15 -44.59 50.83
C TYR A 203 42.47 -44.33 52.17
N SER A 204 41.50 -45.17 52.54
CA SER A 204 40.78 -45.09 53.81
C SER A 204 41.15 -46.28 54.72
N PRO A 205 41.86 -46.08 55.84
CA PRO A 205 42.22 -47.17 56.75
C PRO A 205 41.01 -47.80 57.46
N THR A 206 39.90 -47.07 57.57
CA THR A 206 38.66 -47.55 58.19
C THR A 206 37.92 -48.57 57.31
N THR A 207 38.00 -48.39 56.00
CA THR A 207 37.27 -49.21 55.03
C THR A 207 38.16 -50.21 54.29
N GLY A 208 39.46 -49.91 54.13
CA GLY A 208 40.42 -50.71 53.37
C GLY A 208 40.44 -50.40 51.86
N TYR A 209 39.65 -49.43 51.42
CA TYR A 209 39.56 -49.05 50.00
C TYR A 209 40.51 -47.90 49.65
N PHE A 210 41.18 -48.05 48.52
CA PHE A 210 41.69 -46.94 47.72
C PHE A 210 40.60 -46.49 46.75
N THR A 211 40.32 -45.18 46.68
CA THR A 211 39.37 -44.58 45.75
C THR A 211 40.13 -43.79 44.69
N ALA A 212 40.03 -44.22 43.43
CA ALA A 212 40.67 -43.52 42.33
C ALA A 212 40.01 -42.15 42.11
N PRO A 213 40.75 -41.04 42.27
CA PRO A 213 40.20 -39.69 42.12
C PRO A 213 39.87 -39.36 40.66
N MET A 214 40.57 -40.01 39.72
CA MET A 214 40.41 -39.80 38.28
C MET A 214 40.55 -41.10 37.50
N LYS A 215 40.13 -41.08 36.23
CA LYS A 215 40.36 -42.20 35.31
C LYS A 215 41.85 -42.27 34.98
N GLY A 216 42.44 -43.46 35.08
CA GLY A 216 43.86 -43.65 34.79
C GLY A 216 44.34 -45.05 35.15
N MET A 217 45.63 -45.27 34.95
CA MET A 217 46.31 -46.48 35.41
C MET A 217 46.89 -46.26 36.79
N TYR A 218 46.67 -47.22 37.69
CA TYR A 218 47.16 -47.19 39.05
C TYR A 218 47.99 -48.46 39.32
N TYR A 219 49.10 -48.30 40.02
CA TYR A 219 49.99 -49.40 40.37
C TYR A 219 49.84 -49.74 41.85
N PHE A 220 49.55 -51.02 42.15
CA PHE A 220 49.41 -51.53 43.50
C PHE A 220 50.37 -52.69 43.73
N ARG A 221 51.02 -52.70 44.89
CA ARG A 221 51.85 -53.81 45.36
C ARG A 221 51.58 -54.04 46.83
N PHE A 222 51.33 -55.28 47.20
CA PHE A 222 51.21 -55.68 48.60
C PHE A 222 52.04 -56.94 48.86
N THR A 223 52.40 -57.15 50.12
CA THR A 223 53.12 -58.34 50.58
C THR A 223 52.44 -58.83 51.83
N LEU A 224 52.00 -60.09 51.82
CA LEU A 224 51.42 -60.74 52.99
C LEU A 224 52.44 -61.73 53.54
N ALA A 225 52.75 -61.59 54.84
CA ALA A 225 53.57 -62.54 55.56
C ALA A 225 52.65 -63.54 56.29
N PRO A 226 52.88 -64.85 56.15
CA PRO A 226 52.10 -65.84 56.85
C PRO A 226 52.38 -65.79 58.36
N GLY A 227 51.32 -65.86 59.17
CA GLY A 227 51.47 -66.10 60.61
C GLY A 227 51.67 -67.58 60.89
N GLN A 228 52.84 -67.99 61.40
CA GLN A 228 53.23 -69.31 61.96
C GLN A 228 52.87 -70.62 61.19
N ARG A 229 52.08 -70.55 60.11
CA ARG A 229 51.78 -71.63 59.15
C ARG A 229 51.90 -71.04 57.75
N GLN A 230 52.85 -71.59 56.99
CA GLN A 230 53.46 -70.99 55.81
C GLN A 230 52.48 -70.71 54.66
N ALA A 231 52.51 -69.47 54.15
CA ALA A 231 52.27 -69.09 52.75
C ALA A 231 52.66 -67.62 52.53
N LYS A 232 53.74 -67.38 51.77
CA LYS A 232 54.15 -66.03 51.35
C LYS A 232 53.43 -65.71 50.05
N PHE A 233 52.40 -64.87 50.11
CA PHE A 233 51.67 -64.43 48.92
C PHE A 233 52.23 -63.09 48.46
N ILE A 234 52.95 -63.08 47.34
CA ILE A 234 53.32 -61.87 46.61
C ILE A 234 52.48 -61.85 45.35
N PHE A 235 51.45 -60.99 45.32
CA PHE A 235 50.71 -60.69 44.12
C PHE A 235 51.03 -59.26 43.69
N SER A 236 51.63 -59.11 42.52
CA SER A 236 51.65 -57.85 41.79
C SER A 236 50.53 -57.94 40.74
N THR A 237 49.42 -57.25 40.99
CA THR A 237 48.29 -57.23 40.04
C THR A 237 47.92 -55.79 39.76
N VAL A 238 47.82 -55.47 38.47
CA VAL A 238 47.08 -54.29 38.02
C VAL A 238 45.61 -54.66 38.17
N VAL A 239 44.97 -54.27 39.28
CA VAL A 239 43.54 -54.53 39.48
C VAL A 239 42.79 -53.59 38.53
N PRO A 240 42.06 -54.10 37.52
CA PRO A 240 41.23 -53.23 36.69
C PRO A 240 40.12 -52.67 37.58
N LEU A 241 40.18 -51.37 37.84
CA LEU A 241 39.12 -50.64 38.51
C LEU A 241 37.83 -50.77 37.68
N ARG A 242 36.85 -51.52 38.19
CA ARG A 242 35.63 -51.83 37.45
C ARG A 242 34.65 -50.65 37.51
N TRP A 243 34.55 -49.89 36.43
CA TRP A 243 33.60 -48.78 36.31
C TRP A 243 32.16 -49.31 36.19
N ARG A 244 31.42 -49.37 37.30
CA ARG A 244 29.95 -49.43 37.28
C ARG A 244 29.40 -48.28 38.11
N ARG A 245 28.89 -47.23 37.44
CA ARG A 245 28.19 -46.05 38.00
C ARG A 245 28.62 -45.67 39.42
N GLY A 246 29.81 -45.09 39.57
CA GLY A 246 30.33 -44.60 40.84
C GLY A 246 31.85 -44.39 40.85
N PRO A 247 32.41 -43.87 41.95
CA PRO A 247 33.86 -43.83 42.14
C PRO A 247 34.45 -45.23 42.07
N CYS A 248 35.64 -45.34 41.48
CA CYS A 248 36.32 -46.61 41.31
C CYS A 248 37.14 -46.95 42.56
N HIS A 249 36.89 -48.11 43.14
CA HIS A 249 37.59 -48.57 44.34
C HIS A 249 38.50 -49.78 44.06
N ALA A 250 39.65 -49.83 44.74
CA ALA A 250 40.54 -50.98 44.81
C ALA A 250 40.76 -51.36 46.28
N ALA A 251 40.79 -52.66 46.56
CA ALA A 251 41.07 -53.20 47.89
C ALA A 251 41.76 -54.57 47.78
N VAL A 252 42.34 -55.02 48.89
CA VAL A 252 42.90 -56.38 49.01
C VAL A 252 41.89 -57.22 49.78
N ASP A 253 41.35 -58.25 49.14
CA ASP A 253 40.43 -59.19 49.80
C ASP A 253 41.21 -60.41 50.30
N VAL A 254 40.83 -60.89 51.49
CA VAL A 254 41.30 -62.14 52.07
C VAL A 254 40.14 -63.10 52.23
N LEU A 255 40.39 -64.37 51.92
CA LEU A 255 39.48 -65.49 52.15
C LEU A 255 40.29 -66.59 52.81
N GLY A 256 39.86 -67.03 53.99
CA GLY A 256 40.38 -68.27 54.56
C GLY A 256 39.73 -69.44 53.84
N GLU A 257 40.52 -70.43 53.41
CA GLU A 257 39.96 -71.74 53.17
C GLU A 257 39.46 -72.27 54.51
N GLY A 258 38.15 -72.50 54.59
CA GLY A 258 37.55 -73.17 55.74
C GLY A 258 38.19 -74.55 55.94
N PRO A 259 38.08 -75.11 57.16
CA PRO A 259 38.63 -76.43 57.47
C PRO A 259 38.12 -77.53 56.53
#